data_AF-A0A7S1CEI7-F1
#
_entry.id   AF-A0A7S1CEI7-F1
#
_cell.length_a   1.000
_cell.length_b   1.000
_cell.length_c   1.000
_cell.angle_alpha   90.00
_cell.angle_beta   90.00
_cell.angle_gamma   90.00
#
_symmetry.space_group_name_H-M   'P 1'
#
loop_
_entity.id
_entity.type
_entity.pdbx_description
1 polymer ?
#
loop_
_entity_poly.entity_id
_entity_poly.type
_entity_poly.pdbx_seq_one_letter_code
_entity_poly.pdbx_strand_id
1 'polypeptide(L)'
;FRSPWGVLTTYTMKAAFVALLALAAFAAVNAECPNACSGHGDCATKDQCNCYPNYHGADCSLRTCPFGLSFVDTPQGDLNHDGSVTNANVAVQWSNANQWEKYPNQGQYSAGADEAHFYAECSNKGHCDYETGLC
;
A
#
# COMPACT_ATOMS: atom_id res chain seq x y z
N PHE A 1 3.63 19.93 -68.37
CA PHE A 1 2.80 20.56 -67.34
C PHE A 1 2.49 19.55 -66.25
N ARG A 2 3.29 19.51 -65.18
CA ARG A 2 3.01 18.67 -64.01
C ARG A 2 2.01 19.44 -63.15
N SER A 3 0.78 18.94 -63.03
CA SER A 3 -0.30 19.66 -62.35
C SER A 3 -0.01 19.78 -60.84
N PRO A 4 -0.12 20.98 -60.24
CA PRO A 4 0.14 21.18 -58.80
C PRO A 4 -0.85 20.43 -57.88
N TRP A 5 -1.98 19.97 -58.44
CA TRP A 5 -3.04 19.22 -57.76
C TRP A 5 -2.64 17.80 -57.31
N GLY A 6 -1.63 17.18 -57.92
CA GLY A 6 -1.16 15.84 -57.52
C GLY A 6 -0.32 15.83 -56.24
N VAL A 7 0.36 16.95 -55.95
CA VAL A 7 1.22 17.10 -54.76
C VAL A 7 0.37 17.40 -53.53
N LEU A 8 -0.63 18.28 -53.63
CA LEU A 8 -1.53 18.60 -52.50
C LEU A 8 -2.31 17.37 -52.01
N THR A 9 -2.79 16.54 -52.92
CA THR A 9 -3.59 15.33 -52.63
C THR A 9 -2.76 14.22 -51.95
N THR A 10 -1.46 14.16 -52.20
CA THR A 10 -0.58 13.18 -51.55
C THR A 10 -0.16 13.61 -50.13
N TYR A 11 -0.09 14.92 -49.85
CA TYR A 11 0.13 15.43 -48.49
C TYR A 11 -1.09 15.26 -47.59
N THR A 12 -2.31 15.47 -48.10
CA THR A 12 -3.55 15.27 -47.32
C THR A 12 -3.77 13.79 -46.97
N MET A 13 -3.46 12.87 -47.89
CA MET A 13 -3.52 11.42 -47.60
C MET A 13 -2.47 10.97 -46.58
N LYS A 14 -1.25 11.50 -46.62
CA LYS A 14 -0.22 11.20 -45.61
C LYS A 14 -0.60 11.73 -44.23
N ALA A 15 -1.14 12.95 -44.16
CA ALA A 15 -1.60 13.54 -42.90
C ALA A 15 -2.78 12.75 -42.31
N ALA A 16 -3.74 12.33 -43.14
CA ALA A 16 -4.84 11.48 -42.72
C ALA A 16 -4.37 10.11 -42.20
N PHE A 17 -3.38 9.51 -42.85
CA PHE A 17 -2.82 8.22 -42.43
C PHE A 17 -2.06 8.32 -41.10
N VAL A 18 -1.27 9.38 -40.91
CA VAL A 18 -0.58 9.64 -39.63
C VAL A 18 -1.60 9.93 -38.52
N ALA A 19 -2.66 10.69 -38.80
CA ALA A 19 -3.73 10.95 -37.84
C ALA A 19 -4.51 9.67 -37.46
N LEU A 20 -4.77 8.78 -38.42
CA LEU A 20 -5.39 7.48 -38.17
C LEU A 20 -4.50 6.55 -37.34
N LEU A 21 -3.20 6.50 -37.64
CA LEU A 21 -2.23 5.74 -36.84
C LEU A 21 -2.11 6.28 -35.41
N ALA A 22 -2.12 7.61 -35.24
CA ALA A 22 -2.13 8.23 -33.93
C ALA A 22 -3.41 7.87 -33.15
N LEU A 23 -4.60 7.99 -33.76
CA LEU A 23 -5.87 7.62 -33.14
C LEU A 23 -5.91 6.12 -32.74
N ALA A 24 -5.38 5.24 -33.59
CA ALA A 24 -5.30 3.81 -33.29
C ALA A 24 -4.37 3.51 -32.10
N ALA A 25 -3.30 4.28 -31.91
CA ALA A 25 -2.40 4.14 -30.77
C ALA A 25 -3.06 4.57 -29.44
N PHE A 26 -3.94 5.57 -29.45
CA PHE A 26 -4.68 5.99 -28.25
C PHE A 26 -5.78 5.00 -27.82
N ALA A 27 -6.32 4.22 -28.76
CA ALA A 27 -7.37 3.23 -28.48
C ALA A 27 -6.87 1.96 -27.77
N ALA A 28 -5.55 1.76 -27.65
CA ALA A 28 -4.95 0.57 -27.05
C ALA A 28 -4.51 0.76 -25.59
N VAL A 29 -4.86 1.88 -24.94
CA VAL A 29 -4.50 2.12 -23.55
C VAL A 29 -5.50 1.42 -22.64
N ASN A 30 -5.23 0.15 -22.35
CA ASN A 30 -5.92 -0.60 -21.30
C ASN A 30 -5.28 -0.22 -19.95
N ALA A 31 -5.70 0.89 -19.36
CA ALA A 31 -5.39 1.20 -17.97
C ALA A 31 -6.34 0.40 -17.06
N GLU A 32 -6.20 -0.93 -17.10
CA GLU A 32 -6.98 -1.85 -16.25
C GLU A 32 -6.60 -1.69 -14.78
N CYS A 33 -5.37 -1.25 -14.48
CA CYS A 33 -4.92 -1.08 -13.11
C CYS A 33 -4.30 0.30 -12.84
N PRO A 34 -4.48 0.84 -11.61
CA PRO A 34 -3.92 2.12 -11.23
C PRO A 34 -2.39 2.10 -11.40
N ASN A 35 -1.87 3.11 -12.10
CA ASN A 35 -0.45 3.26 -12.48
C ASN A 35 0.21 1.99 -13.03
N ALA A 36 -0.55 1.11 -13.71
CA ALA A 36 -0.08 -0.19 -14.17
C ALA A 36 0.63 -1.00 -13.06
N CYS A 37 0.09 -0.96 -11.85
CA CYS A 37 0.65 -1.59 -10.64
C CYS A 37 2.11 -1.18 -10.37
N SER A 38 2.51 0.02 -10.83
CA SER A 38 3.87 0.58 -10.71
C SER A 38 4.98 -0.35 -11.22
N GLY A 39 4.65 -1.35 -12.05
CA GLY A 39 5.58 -2.42 -12.45
C GLY A 39 5.98 -3.39 -11.32
N HIS A 40 5.28 -3.35 -10.18
CA HIS A 40 5.53 -4.13 -8.97
C HIS A 40 4.38 -5.07 -8.62
N GLY A 41 3.53 -5.40 -9.59
CA GLY A 41 2.45 -6.36 -9.42
C GLY A 41 1.82 -6.71 -10.75
N ASP A 42 1.01 -7.77 -10.71
CA ASP A 42 0.21 -8.18 -11.85
C ASP A 42 -1.20 -7.60 -11.72
N CYS A 43 -1.74 -7.08 -12.81
CA CYS A 43 -3.11 -6.55 -12.84
C CYS A 43 -4.12 -7.71 -12.79
N ALA A 44 -4.91 -7.78 -11.72
CA ALA A 44 -5.93 -8.79 -11.51
C ALA A 44 -7.33 -8.28 -11.87
N THR A 45 -8.35 -9.12 -11.69
CA THR A 45 -9.74 -8.73 -11.96
C THR A 45 -10.19 -7.58 -11.06
N LYS A 46 -11.08 -6.72 -11.57
CA LYS A 46 -11.69 -5.58 -10.84
C LYS A 46 -10.72 -4.43 -10.55
N ASP A 47 -9.78 -4.18 -11.45
CA ASP A 47 -8.82 -3.08 -11.35
C ASP A 47 -7.97 -3.13 -10.06
N GLN A 48 -7.69 -4.34 -9.59
CA GLN A 48 -6.90 -4.58 -8.38
C GLN A 48 -5.53 -5.11 -8.74
N CYS A 49 -4.49 -4.51 -8.16
CA CYS A 49 -3.13 -5.00 -8.31
C CYS A 49 -2.83 -6.13 -7.33
N ASN A 50 -2.33 -7.24 -7.84
CA ASN A 50 -1.73 -8.30 -7.03
C ASN A 50 -0.24 -8.03 -6.90
N CYS A 51 0.17 -7.39 -5.81
CA CYS A 51 1.55 -6.93 -5.63
C CYS A 51 2.55 -8.09 -5.45
N TYR A 52 3.76 -7.89 -5.97
CA TYR A 52 4.88 -8.79 -5.71
C TYR A 52 5.33 -8.70 -4.24
N PRO A 53 6.07 -9.70 -3.73
CA PRO A 53 6.57 -9.67 -2.36
C PRO A 53 7.34 -8.38 -2.03
N ASN A 54 7.07 -7.83 -0.85
CA ASN A 54 7.60 -6.56 -0.34
C ASN A 54 7.09 -5.28 -1.03
N TYR A 55 6.01 -5.38 -1.80
CA TYR A 55 5.27 -4.23 -2.33
C TYR A 55 3.81 -4.26 -1.89
N HIS A 56 3.23 -3.08 -1.66
CA HIS A 56 1.83 -2.90 -1.27
C HIS A 56 1.30 -1.53 -1.69
N GLY A 57 0.08 -1.19 -1.30
CA GLY A 57 -0.64 -0.01 -1.79
C GLY A 57 -1.60 -0.35 -2.94
N ALA A 58 -2.41 0.62 -3.36
CA ALA A 58 -3.42 0.40 -4.40
C ALA A 58 -2.81 0.07 -5.77
N ASP A 59 -1.61 0.58 -6.03
CA ASP A 59 -0.85 0.42 -7.26
C ASP A 59 0.53 -0.21 -7.04
N CYS A 60 0.74 -0.89 -5.91
CA CYS A 60 2.02 -1.53 -5.55
C CYS A 60 3.25 -0.60 -5.54
N SER A 61 3.06 0.71 -5.40
CA SER A 61 4.16 1.68 -5.36
C SER A 61 4.91 1.70 -4.02
N LEU A 62 4.27 1.23 -2.95
CA LEU A 62 4.82 1.29 -1.60
C LEU A 62 5.64 0.02 -1.30
N ARG A 63 6.74 0.18 -0.58
CA ARG A 63 7.62 -0.90 -0.10
C ARG A 63 7.19 -1.34 1.28
N THR A 64 7.10 -2.65 1.51
CA THR A 64 6.85 -3.19 2.85
C THR A 64 8.08 -3.01 3.73
N CYS A 65 7.93 -2.34 4.87
CA CYS A 65 8.99 -2.21 5.86
C CYS A 65 9.17 -3.48 6.72
N PRO A 66 10.34 -3.67 7.33
CA PRO A 66 10.57 -4.78 8.25
C PRO A 66 9.65 -4.67 9.47
N PHE A 67 9.14 -5.83 9.90
CA PHE A 67 8.42 -5.99 11.15
C PHE A 67 9.31 -6.71 12.15
N GLY A 68 9.26 -6.26 13.39
CA GLY A 68 9.99 -6.87 14.50
C GLY A 68 9.30 -6.58 15.81
N LEU A 69 9.79 -7.19 16.88
CA LEU A 69 9.35 -6.85 18.24
C LEU A 69 9.51 -5.35 18.46
N SER A 70 8.46 -4.70 18.97
CA SER A 70 8.49 -3.26 19.19
C SER A 70 9.54 -2.89 20.24
N PHE A 71 10.24 -1.78 20.00
CA PHE A 71 11.21 -1.19 20.93
C PHE A 71 10.53 -0.37 22.02
N VAL A 72 9.39 0.23 21.67
CA VAL A 72 8.52 0.86 22.66
C VAL A 72 7.38 -0.08 22.97
N ASP A 73 7.06 -0.13 24.26
CA ASP A 73 5.87 -0.78 24.76
C ASP A 73 4.65 -0.03 24.23
N THR A 74 3.83 -0.70 23.42
CA THR A 74 2.49 -0.18 23.18
C THR A 74 1.68 -0.40 24.46
N PRO A 75 0.66 0.42 24.77
CA PRO A 75 -0.24 0.17 25.90
C PRO A 75 -1.17 -1.04 25.65
N GLN A 76 -0.73 -1.99 24.84
CA GLN A 76 -1.38 -3.27 24.62
C GLN A 76 -0.66 -4.23 25.57
N GLY A 77 -1.33 -4.80 26.58
CA GLY A 77 -0.67 -5.63 27.59
C GLY A 77 -1.21 -5.43 29.01
N ASP A 78 -0.51 -5.97 30.00
CA ASP A 78 -0.85 -5.75 31.40
C ASP A 78 -0.64 -4.27 31.78
N LEU A 79 -1.71 -3.52 31.58
CA LEU A 79 -1.79 -2.08 31.80
C LEU A 79 -1.70 -1.71 33.29
N ASN A 80 -1.97 -2.66 34.17
CA ASN A 80 -2.04 -2.43 35.61
C ASN A 80 -0.78 -2.94 36.36
N HIS A 81 0.10 -3.67 35.68
CA HIS A 81 1.33 -4.27 36.19
C HIS A 81 1.12 -5.33 37.31
N ASP A 82 0.10 -6.16 37.19
CA ASP A 82 -0.18 -7.31 38.06
C ASP A 82 0.42 -8.65 37.58
N GLY A 83 1.09 -8.65 36.43
CA GLY A 83 1.68 -9.82 35.78
C GLY A 83 0.69 -10.67 34.98
N SER A 84 -0.51 -10.15 34.67
CA SER A 84 -1.56 -10.88 33.96
C SER A 84 -2.19 -10.04 32.83
N VAL A 85 -2.23 -10.61 31.62
CA VAL A 85 -2.94 -9.99 30.48
C VAL A 85 -4.36 -10.52 30.40
N THR A 86 -5.36 -9.72 30.77
CA THR A 86 -6.78 -10.14 30.74
C THR A 86 -7.61 -9.35 29.73
N ASN A 87 -8.88 -9.74 29.55
CA ASN A 87 -9.86 -8.97 28.77
C ASN A 87 -10.59 -7.91 29.64
N ALA A 88 -10.06 -7.59 30.83
CA ALA A 88 -10.69 -6.69 31.77
C ALA A 88 -10.40 -5.22 31.45
N ASN A 89 -11.27 -4.37 31.98
CA ASN A 89 -11.09 -2.93 32.05
C ASN A 89 -10.35 -2.57 33.34
N VAL A 90 -9.23 -1.87 33.23
CA VAL A 90 -8.39 -1.46 34.37
C VAL A 90 -8.12 0.03 34.40
N ALA A 91 -7.96 0.55 35.62
CA ALA A 91 -7.61 1.95 35.84
C ALA A 91 -6.09 2.11 35.75
N VAL A 92 -5.62 2.80 34.71
CA VAL A 92 -4.20 3.12 34.55
C VAL A 92 -3.90 4.50 35.12
N GLN A 93 -2.74 4.68 35.76
CA GLN A 93 -2.35 5.97 36.38
C GLN A 93 -2.36 7.16 35.42
N TRP A 94 -2.26 6.90 34.11
CA TRP A 94 -2.16 7.88 33.04
C TRP A 94 -3.49 8.20 32.33
N SER A 95 -4.59 7.54 32.72
CA SER A 95 -5.92 7.79 32.15
C SER A 95 -6.94 7.99 33.27
N ASN A 96 -7.83 8.96 33.10
CA ASN A 96 -8.96 9.20 34.00
C ASN A 96 -10.16 8.27 33.71
N ALA A 97 -10.01 7.31 32.82
CA ALA A 97 -11.01 6.32 32.46
C ALA A 97 -10.41 4.91 32.45
N ASN A 98 -11.23 3.90 32.76
CA ASN A 98 -10.82 2.50 32.65
C ASN A 98 -10.48 2.19 31.18
N GLN A 99 -9.33 1.56 30.96
CA GLN A 99 -8.83 1.12 29.66
C GLN A 99 -8.83 -0.40 29.61
N TRP A 100 -8.91 -0.99 28.42
CA TRP A 100 -8.78 -2.43 28.27
C TRP A 100 -7.30 -2.84 28.31
N GLU A 101 -6.95 -3.81 29.17
CA GLU A 101 -5.61 -4.43 29.16
C GLU A 101 -5.28 -5.02 27.79
N LYS A 102 -6.27 -5.70 27.20
CA LYS A 102 -6.16 -6.23 25.85
C LYS A 102 -7.08 -5.48 24.89
N TYR A 103 -6.52 -4.99 23.78
CA TYR A 103 -7.34 -4.47 22.68
C TYR A 103 -8.35 -5.54 22.23
N PRO A 104 -9.63 -5.21 21.96
CA PRO A 104 -10.64 -6.18 21.56
C PRO A 104 -10.31 -6.74 20.17
N ASN A 105 -9.44 -7.73 20.13
CA ASN A 105 -9.12 -8.49 18.94
C ASN A 105 -9.52 -9.93 19.16
N GLN A 106 -10.39 -10.44 18.29
CA GLN A 106 -11.06 -11.74 18.38
C GLN A 106 -10.07 -12.90 18.14
N GLY A 107 -9.09 -13.06 19.03
CA GLY A 107 -8.23 -14.25 19.11
C GLY A 107 -7.06 -14.34 18.14
N GLN A 108 -6.74 -13.31 17.34
CA GLN A 108 -5.68 -13.43 16.32
C GLN A 108 -4.27 -13.09 16.80
N TYR A 109 -4.09 -12.29 17.86
CA TYR A 109 -2.77 -11.89 18.36
C TYR A 109 -2.82 -11.76 19.89
N SER A 110 -2.69 -12.87 20.59
CA SER A 110 -2.53 -12.83 22.05
C SER A 110 -1.06 -12.57 22.35
N ALA A 111 -0.72 -11.39 22.87
CA ALA A 111 0.54 -11.22 23.60
C ALA A 111 0.65 -12.31 24.66
N GLY A 112 1.85 -12.85 24.85
CA GLY A 112 2.13 -13.62 26.05
C GLY A 112 1.84 -12.81 27.32
N ALA A 113 1.75 -13.49 28.46
CA ALA A 113 1.88 -12.79 29.74
C ALA A 113 3.19 -11.99 29.71
N ASP A 114 3.13 -10.71 30.05
CA ASP A 114 4.27 -9.76 30.05
C ASP A 114 4.87 -9.39 28.68
N GLU A 115 4.13 -9.52 27.57
CA GLU A 115 4.62 -9.11 26.25
C GLU A 115 4.10 -7.73 25.83
N ALA A 116 4.87 -6.69 26.18
CA ALA A 116 4.64 -5.32 25.72
C ALA A 116 5.30 -5.02 24.36
N HIS A 117 6.15 -5.93 23.87
CA HIS A 117 6.89 -5.83 22.61
C HIS A 117 6.18 -6.51 21.43
N PHE A 118 4.98 -6.05 21.07
CA PHE A 118 4.26 -6.59 19.91
C PHE A 118 5.04 -6.43 18.60
N TYR A 119 4.81 -7.34 17.65
CA TYR A 119 5.32 -7.14 16.28
C TYR A 119 4.76 -5.85 15.70
N ALA A 120 5.64 -4.89 15.43
CA ALA A 120 5.31 -3.60 14.88
C ALA A 120 6.16 -3.28 13.65
N GLU A 121 5.61 -2.48 12.76
CA GLU A 121 6.35 -1.93 11.63
C GLU A 121 7.52 -1.11 12.17
N CYS A 122 8.71 -1.32 11.62
CA CYS A 122 9.93 -0.69 12.08
C CYS A 122 10.24 -0.90 13.58
N SER A 123 9.68 -1.95 14.20
CA SER A 123 9.78 -2.14 15.65
C SER A 123 9.38 -0.89 16.46
N ASN A 124 8.50 -0.03 15.94
CA ASN A 124 8.19 1.29 16.53
C ASN A 124 9.44 2.16 16.85
N LYS A 125 10.58 1.95 16.18
CA LYS A 125 11.80 2.77 16.34
C LYS A 125 11.75 4.05 15.51
N GLY A 126 10.78 4.17 14.61
CA GLY A 126 10.63 5.28 13.69
C GLY A 126 9.50 5.05 12.69
N HIS A 127 9.38 5.95 11.72
CA HIS A 127 8.47 5.80 10.59
C HIS A 127 9.11 4.99 9.48
N CYS A 128 8.30 4.16 8.82
CA CYS A 128 8.68 3.53 7.57
C CYS A 128 8.76 4.58 6.46
N ASP A 129 9.88 4.60 5.73
CA ASP A 129 9.93 5.21 4.41
C ASP A 129 9.45 4.17 3.38
N TYR A 130 8.20 4.34 2.93
CA TYR A 130 7.59 3.42 1.96
C TYR A 130 8.15 3.54 0.54
N GLU A 131 8.98 4.54 0.22
CA GLU A 131 9.67 4.57 -1.07
C GLU A 131 10.88 3.63 -1.08
N THR A 132 11.59 3.54 0.04
CA THR A 132 12.80 2.71 0.16
C THR A 132 12.58 1.37 0.87
N GLY A 133 11.55 1.29 1.71
CA GLY A 133 11.29 0.18 2.63
C GLY A 133 12.18 0.19 3.87
N LEU A 134 12.77 1.33 4.20
CA LEU A 134 13.69 1.47 5.32
C LEU A 134 13.01 2.04 6.57
N CYS A 135 13.55 1.57 7.69
CA CYS A 135 13.41 2.09 9.03
C CYS A 135 14.82 2.54 9.48
#